data_AF-A0A4Q2XR30-F1
#
_entry.id   AF-A0A4Q2XR30-F1
#
_cell.length_a   1.000
_cell.length_b   1.000
_cell.length_c   1.000
_cell.angle_alpha   90.00
_cell.angle_beta   90.00
_cell.angle_gamma   90.00
#
_symmetry.space_group_name_H-M   'P 1'
#
loop_
_entity.id
_entity.type
_entity.pdbx_description
1 polymer ?
#
loop_
_entity_poly.entity_id
_entity_poly.type
_entity_poly.pdbx_seq_one_letter_code
_entity_poly.pdbx_strand_id
1 'polypeptide(L)'
;TGREAEFLTITVTGNPAGGVTLSLVAKNGESIMSAVTTEDGHARFENAGGFANDRRPVVIVARKDSDASFMPLNRDDRKLDFSRFDTGGLEAGAAGTLDAFVFTERGVYRPGDSVHAGMIVRLRSGGLPPAGLPVTVMVKNSASRPVFQQTLAMPADGVLECTGKLRETDPTGVFSLEAVLFPDKPDSVLIGRTLFRVEDFQPDRMKLKATLPGMPEQGWRADPELSAVLDLQTLFGFPAAGRRITGKLTLAPADFSFPEWPGYTFHDRAPADKVLQAGHEKNLGEIQSGVDGGGRFDLGLKSLDASVAFTFAAEAFELDSGRSVAVSKRGLFLPLWHILRVL
;
A
#
# COMPACT_ATOMS: atom_id res chain seq x y z
N THR A 1 -8.01 18.23 -22.10
CA THR A 1 -9.36 17.83 -22.55
C THR A 1 -10.35 18.08 -21.42
N GLY A 2 -11.50 18.67 -21.74
CA GLY A 2 -12.40 19.33 -20.78
C GLY A 2 -12.83 18.40 -19.65
N ARG A 3 -12.52 18.78 -18.41
CA ARG A 3 -13.21 18.20 -17.25
C ARG A 3 -14.62 18.75 -17.27
N GLU A 4 -15.58 17.86 -17.41
CA GLU A 4 -16.98 18.18 -17.18
C GLU A 4 -17.21 18.23 -15.68
N ALA A 5 -18.01 19.20 -15.23
CA ALA A 5 -18.38 19.31 -13.84
C ALA A 5 -19.90 19.38 -13.75
N GLU A 6 -20.49 18.47 -12.97
CA GLU A 6 -21.91 18.39 -12.74
C GLU A 6 -22.22 18.71 -11.28
N PHE A 7 -23.26 19.51 -11.06
CA PHE A 7 -23.68 19.95 -9.75
C PHE A 7 -25.18 19.72 -9.58
N LEU A 8 -25.54 19.17 -8.42
CA LEU A 8 -26.92 19.06 -7.98
C LEU A 8 -27.21 20.16 -6.96
N THR A 9 -28.28 20.91 -7.17
CA THR A 9 -28.80 21.89 -6.20
C THR A 9 -30.11 21.39 -5.62
N ILE A 10 -30.21 21.42 -4.29
CA ILE A 10 -31.38 21.03 -3.54
C ILE A 10 -31.86 22.18 -2.65
N THR A 11 -33.15 22.17 -2.35
CA THR A 11 -33.80 23.02 -1.35
C THR A 11 -33.48 22.54 0.07
N VAL A 12 -33.79 23.36 1.08
CA VAL A 12 -33.60 23.00 2.50
C VAL A 12 -34.39 21.74 2.91
N THR A 13 -35.51 21.45 2.23
CA THR A 13 -36.30 20.24 2.45
C THR A 13 -35.78 19.01 1.71
N GLY A 14 -34.65 19.13 0.99
CA GLY A 14 -34.02 18.04 0.24
C GLY A 14 -34.58 17.80 -1.17
N ASN A 15 -35.53 18.61 -1.63
CA ASN A 15 -36.09 18.49 -2.98
C ASN A 15 -35.18 19.16 -4.02
N PRO A 16 -35.13 18.68 -5.27
CA PRO A 16 -34.41 19.35 -6.36
C PRO A 16 -34.80 20.82 -6.55
N ALA A 17 -33.81 21.67 -6.84
CA ALA A 17 -34.02 23.09 -7.04
C ALA A 17 -33.72 23.50 -8.49
N GLY A 18 -34.77 23.57 -9.32
CA GLY A 18 -34.68 24.04 -10.71
C GLY A 18 -34.66 25.56 -10.86
N GLY A 19 -34.07 26.02 -11.96
CA GLY A 19 -33.96 27.45 -12.31
C GLY A 19 -32.94 28.23 -11.49
N VAL A 20 -32.01 27.54 -10.82
CA VAL A 20 -30.93 28.18 -10.05
C VAL A 20 -29.78 28.50 -11.00
N THR A 21 -29.33 29.76 -10.98
CA THR A 21 -28.14 30.17 -11.73
C THR A 21 -26.89 29.79 -10.93
N LEU A 22 -26.08 28.88 -11.47
CA LEU A 22 -24.74 28.59 -10.97
C LEU A 22 -23.71 29.42 -11.73
N SER A 23 -22.78 30.04 -11.00
CA SER A 23 -21.63 30.77 -11.55
C SER A 23 -20.34 30.17 -11.00
N LEU A 24 -19.45 29.78 -11.90
CA LEU A 24 -18.09 29.34 -11.56
C LEU A 24 -17.19 30.58 -11.48
N VAL A 25 -16.65 30.87 -10.31
CA VAL A 25 -15.89 32.09 -10.05
C VAL A 25 -14.42 31.77 -9.84
N ALA A 26 -13.58 32.53 -10.54
CA ALA A 26 -12.13 32.41 -10.51
C ALA A 26 -11.49 33.15 -9.33
N LYS A 27 -10.20 32.89 -9.09
CA LYS A 27 -9.42 33.51 -8.00
C LYS A 27 -9.40 35.04 -8.06
N ASN A 28 -9.45 35.62 -9.26
CA ASN A 28 -9.57 37.06 -9.49
C ASN A 28 -10.99 37.63 -9.24
N GLY A 29 -11.97 36.80 -8.88
CA GLY A 29 -13.37 37.19 -8.64
C GLY A 29 -14.24 37.23 -9.91
N GLU A 30 -13.69 36.94 -11.09
CA GLU A 30 -14.43 36.90 -12.34
C GLU A 30 -15.30 35.64 -12.43
N SER A 31 -16.55 35.79 -12.88
CA SER A 31 -17.39 34.65 -13.26
C SER A 31 -16.93 34.13 -14.62
N ILE A 32 -16.25 33.00 -14.63
CA ILE A 32 -15.65 32.40 -15.85
C ILE A 32 -16.63 31.51 -16.61
N MET A 33 -17.67 30.98 -15.94
CA MET A 33 -18.75 30.21 -16.57
C MET A 33 -20.06 30.37 -15.80
N SER A 34 -21.20 30.15 -16.46
CA SER A 34 -22.50 30.04 -15.80
C SER A 34 -23.35 28.94 -16.43
N ALA A 35 -24.17 28.28 -15.61
CA ALA A 35 -25.14 27.27 -16.01
C ALA A 35 -26.41 27.41 -15.17
N VAL A 36 -27.57 27.04 -15.71
CA VAL A 36 -28.85 27.06 -14.98
C VAL A 36 -29.25 25.62 -14.68
N THR A 37 -29.74 25.36 -13.47
CA THR A 37 -30.21 24.02 -13.10
C THR A 37 -31.49 23.64 -13.83
N THR A 38 -31.57 22.38 -14.27
CA THR A 38 -32.79 21.74 -14.79
C THR A 38 -33.84 21.62 -13.68
N GLU A 39 -35.07 21.20 -14.02
CA GLU A 39 -36.11 20.93 -13.02
C GLU A 39 -35.68 19.90 -11.97
N ASP A 40 -34.84 18.94 -12.37
CA ASP A 40 -34.22 17.95 -11.48
C ASP A 40 -33.04 18.50 -10.67
N GLY A 41 -32.77 19.80 -10.72
CA GLY A 41 -31.74 20.48 -9.92
C GLY A 41 -30.31 20.32 -10.44
N HIS A 42 -30.12 19.70 -11.60
CA HIS A 42 -28.80 19.44 -12.18
C HIS A 42 -28.33 20.58 -13.07
N ALA A 43 -27.07 20.98 -12.96
CA ALA A 43 -26.40 21.88 -13.89
C ALA A 43 -25.03 21.33 -14.26
N ARG A 44 -24.70 21.40 -15.56
CA ARG A 44 -23.45 20.90 -16.11
C ARG A 44 -22.65 22.04 -16.72
N PHE A 45 -21.36 22.08 -16.40
CA PHE A 45 -20.38 22.94 -17.04
C PHE A 45 -19.57 22.11 -18.04
N GLU A 46 -19.80 22.34 -19.33
CA GLU A 46 -18.97 21.76 -20.39
C GLU A 46 -17.61 22.47 -20.42
N ASN A 47 -16.52 21.70 -20.43
CA ASN A 47 -15.15 22.25 -20.49
C ASN A 47 -14.75 23.15 -19.29
N ALA A 48 -15.11 22.78 -18.06
CA ALA A 48 -14.68 23.49 -16.84
C ALA A 48 -13.16 23.35 -16.51
N GLY A 49 -12.35 22.81 -17.43
CA GLY A 49 -10.91 22.62 -17.29
C GLY A 49 -10.10 23.63 -18.10
N GLY A 50 -8.78 23.68 -17.87
CA GLY A 50 -7.86 24.55 -18.64
C GLY A 50 -7.68 25.97 -18.10
N PHE A 51 -8.42 26.34 -17.05
CA PHE A 51 -8.25 27.60 -16.34
C PHE A 51 -7.15 27.50 -15.28
N ALA A 52 -6.15 28.38 -15.36
CA ALA A 52 -4.98 28.39 -14.47
C ALA A 52 -4.70 29.80 -13.90
N ASN A 53 -3.76 29.88 -12.97
CA ASN A 53 -3.32 31.12 -12.32
C ASN A 53 -4.50 31.91 -11.73
N ASP A 54 -4.63 33.19 -12.05
CA ASP A 54 -5.67 34.07 -11.50
C ASP A 54 -7.07 33.75 -12.04
N ARG A 55 -7.16 33.06 -13.17
CA ARG A 55 -8.43 32.57 -13.72
C ARG A 55 -8.81 31.19 -13.19
N ARG A 56 -8.01 30.58 -12.31
CA ARG A 56 -8.32 29.26 -11.73
C ARG A 56 -9.63 29.32 -10.94
N PRO A 57 -10.60 28.42 -11.19
CA PRO A 57 -11.84 28.34 -10.43
C PRO A 57 -11.58 28.07 -8.94
N VAL A 58 -12.27 28.79 -8.06
CA VAL A 58 -12.13 28.65 -6.59
C VAL A 58 -13.45 28.52 -5.85
N VAL A 59 -14.56 28.97 -6.43
CA VAL A 59 -15.88 28.90 -5.79
C VAL A 59 -16.98 28.79 -6.82
N ILE A 60 -18.05 28.07 -6.48
CA ILE A 60 -19.32 28.10 -7.20
C ILE A 60 -20.31 28.92 -6.39
N VAL A 61 -21.00 29.83 -7.05
CA VAL A 61 -22.06 30.65 -6.46
C VAL A 61 -23.37 30.26 -7.10
N ALA A 62 -24.34 29.85 -6.29
CA ALA A 62 -25.71 29.56 -6.69
C ALA A 62 -26.58 30.78 -6.35
N ARG A 63 -27.42 31.22 -7.29
CA ARG A 63 -28.39 32.30 -7.08
C ARG A 63 -29.76 31.96 -7.65
N LYS A 64 -30.80 32.25 -6.89
CA LYS A 64 -32.20 32.20 -7.35
C LYS A 64 -32.97 33.32 -6.65
N ASP A 65 -33.55 34.22 -7.43
CA ASP A 65 -34.21 35.42 -6.91
C ASP A 65 -33.31 36.21 -5.93
N SER A 66 -33.73 36.36 -4.68
CA SER A 66 -32.95 37.01 -3.61
C SER A 66 -31.98 36.08 -2.89
N ASP A 67 -32.08 34.76 -3.11
CA ASP A 67 -31.31 33.77 -2.37
C ASP A 67 -29.96 33.51 -3.04
N ALA A 68 -28.93 33.35 -2.21
CA ALA A 68 -27.59 33.02 -2.65
C ALA A 68 -26.94 31.98 -1.73
N SER A 69 -26.20 31.05 -2.33
CA SER A 69 -25.35 30.10 -1.64
C SER A 69 -24.02 29.96 -2.38
N PHE A 70 -22.98 29.48 -1.70
CA PHE A 70 -21.69 29.26 -2.35
C PHE A 70 -20.98 28.02 -1.82
N MET A 71 -20.20 27.39 -2.69
CA MET A 71 -19.39 26.22 -2.37
C MET A 71 -17.95 26.46 -2.83
N PRO A 72 -16.98 26.55 -1.90
CA PRO A 72 -15.56 26.59 -2.26
C PRO A 72 -15.14 25.29 -2.96
N LEU A 73 -14.31 25.40 -3.98
CA LEU A 73 -13.73 24.27 -4.69
C LEU A 73 -12.31 23.97 -4.19
N ASN A 74 -11.88 22.72 -4.31
CA ASN A 74 -10.50 22.29 -4.01
C ASN A 74 -10.05 22.63 -2.57
N ARG A 75 -10.96 22.52 -1.61
CA ARG A 75 -10.69 22.69 -0.18
C ARG A 75 -10.54 21.33 0.50
N ASP A 76 -9.34 21.03 0.97
CA ASP A 76 -9.03 19.75 1.61
C ASP A 76 -9.84 19.53 2.90
N ASP A 77 -10.16 20.59 3.63
CA ASP A 77 -11.00 20.58 4.84
C ASP A 77 -12.49 20.35 4.57
N ARG A 78 -12.90 20.27 3.30
CA ARG A 78 -14.28 20.03 2.87
C ARG A 78 -14.41 18.82 1.95
N LYS A 79 -13.39 17.96 1.88
CA LYS A 79 -13.48 16.68 1.19
C LYS A 79 -14.36 15.73 1.97
N LEU A 80 -15.17 14.95 1.25
CA LEU A 80 -15.95 13.88 1.84
C LEU A 80 -15.00 12.73 2.22
N ASP A 81 -15.20 12.15 3.40
CA ASP A 81 -14.44 10.99 3.84
C ASP A 81 -15.00 9.72 3.19
N PHE A 82 -14.22 9.14 2.28
CA PHE A 82 -14.55 7.92 1.58
C PHE A 82 -13.97 6.65 2.22
N SER A 83 -13.28 6.73 3.37
CA SER A 83 -12.54 5.62 3.97
C SER A 83 -13.39 4.37 4.27
N ARG A 84 -14.69 4.55 4.51
CA ARG A 84 -15.66 3.47 4.76
C ARG A 84 -16.12 2.73 3.50
N PHE A 85 -15.78 3.25 2.33
CA PHE A 85 -16.18 2.71 1.03
C PHE A 85 -14.98 2.07 0.34
N ASP A 86 -15.22 0.98 -0.39
CA ASP A 86 -14.19 0.36 -1.22
C ASP A 86 -13.97 1.18 -2.49
N THR A 87 -13.23 2.28 -2.36
CA THR A 87 -12.81 3.15 -3.46
C THR A 87 -11.35 2.91 -3.84
N GLY A 88 -10.76 1.80 -3.40
CA GLY A 88 -9.38 1.43 -3.72
C GLY A 88 -9.24 1.06 -5.20
N GLY A 89 -8.07 1.31 -5.78
CA GLY A 89 -7.78 0.94 -7.17
C GLY A 89 -6.92 1.97 -7.89
N LEU A 90 -6.71 1.73 -9.18
CA LEU A 90 -5.99 2.66 -10.06
C LEU A 90 -6.89 3.84 -10.41
N GLU A 91 -6.44 5.07 -10.15
CA GLU A 91 -7.20 6.29 -10.52
C GLU A 91 -7.52 6.30 -12.02
N ALA A 92 -8.78 6.64 -12.36
CA ALA A 92 -9.30 6.70 -13.72
C ALA A 92 -8.73 7.88 -14.52
N GLY A 93 -7.74 7.61 -15.37
CA GLY A 93 -7.37 8.47 -16.51
C GLY A 93 -8.43 8.42 -17.61
N ALA A 94 -8.44 9.43 -18.49
CA ALA A 94 -9.41 9.50 -19.59
C ALA A 94 -9.31 8.28 -20.53
N ALA A 95 -10.44 7.84 -21.09
CA ALA A 95 -10.44 6.84 -22.16
C ALA A 95 -9.60 7.35 -23.34
N GLY A 96 -8.48 6.68 -23.62
CA GLY A 96 -7.49 7.12 -24.62
C GLY A 96 -6.09 7.37 -24.04
N THR A 97 -5.92 7.34 -22.71
CA THR A 97 -4.58 7.33 -22.11
C THR A 97 -3.92 5.96 -22.27
N LEU A 98 -2.60 5.97 -22.39
CA LEU A 98 -1.78 4.76 -22.32
C LEU A 98 -1.43 4.49 -20.86
N ASP A 99 -1.55 3.23 -20.46
CA ASP A 99 -1.08 2.72 -19.17
C ASP A 99 -0.03 1.64 -19.45
N ALA A 100 1.05 1.65 -18.66
CA ALA A 100 2.16 0.72 -18.76
C ALA A 100 2.30 -0.06 -17.45
N PHE A 101 2.21 -1.39 -17.54
CA PHE A 101 2.64 -2.27 -16.46
C PHE A 101 4.16 -2.43 -16.53
N VAL A 102 4.86 -1.87 -15.56
CA VAL A 102 6.32 -1.80 -15.52
C VAL A 102 6.84 -2.74 -14.43
N PHE A 103 7.80 -3.58 -14.75
CA PHE A 103 8.40 -4.51 -13.80
C PHE A 103 9.88 -4.73 -14.11
N THR A 104 10.61 -5.22 -13.12
CA THR A 104 12.00 -5.62 -13.21
C THR A 104 12.12 -7.12 -12.94
N GLU A 105 13.23 -7.74 -13.35
CA GLU A 105 13.44 -9.17 -13.12
C GLU A 105 13.54 -9.53 -11.63
N ARG A 106 13.87 -8.56 -10.78
CA ARG A 106 13.92 -8.66 -9.32
C ARG A 106 13.68 -7.30 -8.65
N GLY A 107 13.32 -7.31 -7.36
CA GLY A 107 13.03 -6.08 -6.61
C GLY A 107 14.23 -5.43 -5.89
N VAL A 108 15.41 -6.06 -5.90
CA VAL A 108 16.61 -5.58 -5.19
C VAL A 108 17.90 -5.83 -5.99
N TYR A 109 18.78 -4.84 -5.99
CA TYR A 109 20.03 -4.77 -6.74
C TYR A 109 21.16 -4.24 -5.87
N ARG A 110 22.40 -4.47 -6.29
CA ARG A 110 23.58 -3.80 -5.74
C ARG A 110 24.02 -2.65 -6.64
N PRO A 111 24.79 -1.69 -6.09
CA PRO A 111 25.58 -0.80 -6.93
C PRO A 111 26.43 -1.61 -7.93
N GLY A 112 26.45 -1.19 -9.19
CA GLY A 112 27.14 -1.90 -10.28
C GLY A 112 26.33 -2.97 -11.02
N ASP A 113 25.20 -3.43 -10.46
CA ASP A 113 24.34 -4.42 -11.12
C ASP A 113 23.69 -3.87 -12.41
N SER A 114 23.35 -4.78 -13.32
CA SER A 114 22.44 -4.47 -14.42
C SER A 114 21.00 -4.76 -14.00
N VAL A 115 20.09 -3.85 -14.36
CA VAL A 115 18.65 -3.92 -14.13
C VAL A 115 17.99 -4.24 -15.46
N HIS A 116 17.27 -5.37 -15.54
CA HIS A 116 16.51 -5.77 -16.72
C HIS A 116 15.03 -5.49 -16.50
N ALA A 117 14.47 -4.59 -17.30
CA ALA A 117 13.09 -4.16 -17.13
C ALA A 117 12.22 -4.55 -18.32
N GLY A 118 11.00 -4.96 -18.02
CA GLY A 118 9.93 -5.20 -18.97
C GLY A 118 8.78 -4.21 -18.75
N MET A 119 8.15 -3.78 -19.83
CA MET A 119 6.99 -2.90 -19.80
C MET A 119 5.94 -3.41 -20.78
N ILE A 120 4.70 -3.55 -20.31
CA ILE A 120 3.56 -3.89 -21.16
C ILE A 120 2.65 -2.68 -21.23
N VAL A 121 2.55 -2.07 -22.41
CA VAL A 121 1.80 -0.84 -22.63
C VAL A 121 0.50 -1.13 -23.36
N ARG A 122 -0.60 -0.60 -22.85
CA ARG A 122 -1.95 -0.74 -23.44
C ARG A 122 -2.66 0.60 -23.40
N LEU A 123 -3.61 0.80 -24.32
CA LEU A 123 -4.64 1.81 -24.11
C LEU A 123 -5.48 1.40 -22.91
N ARG A 124 -5.93 2.36 -22.11
CA ARG A 124 -6.79 2.07 -20.95
C ARG A 124 -8.11 1.38 -21.33
N SER A 125 -8.55 1.53 -22.57
CA SER A 125 -9.67 0.77 -23.16
C SER A 125 -9.35 -0.71 -23.45
N GLY A 126 -8.12 -1.17 -23.20
CA GLY A 126 -7.64 -2.53 -23.47
C GLY A 126 -6.96 -2.71 -24.83
N GLY A 127 -6.94 -1.69 -25.69
CA GLY A 127 -6.35 -1.75 -27.03
C GLY A 127 -4.81 -1.72 -27.06
N LEU A 128 -4.25 -2.04 -28.23
CA LEU A 128 -2.80 -1.91 -28.48
C LEU A 128 -2.39 -0.43 -28.61
N PRO A 129 -1.17 -0.07 -28.18
CA PRO A 129 -0.65 1.28 -28.37
C PRO A 129 -0.29 1.54 -29.84
N PRO A 130 -0.19 2.81 -30.27
CA PRO A 130 0.33 3.14 -31.59
C PRO A 130 1.81 2.70 -31.73
N ALA A 131 2.09 1.89 -32.75
CA ALA A 131 3.45 1.49 -33.09
C ALA A 131 4.32 2.71 -33.45
N GLY A 132 5.60 2.68 -33.08
CA GLY A 132 6.56 3.75 -33.33
C GLY A 132 6.48 4.93 -32.37
N LEU A 133 5.48 4.99 -31.47
CA LEU A 133 5.39 6.04 -30.45
C LEU A 133 6.66 6.03 -29.57
N PRO A 134 7.39 7.15 -29.42
CA PRO A 134 8.58 7.19 -28.58
C PRO A 134 8.19 7.15 -27.10
N VAL A 135 8.73 6.15 -26.38
CA VAL A 135 8.61 5.99 -24.94
C VAL A 135 9.98 6.15 -24.31
N THR A 136 10.12 7.08 -23.38
CA THR A 136 11.35 7.27 -22.61
C THR A 136 11.26 6.50 -21.31
N VAL A 137 12.16 5.54 -21.15
CA VAL A 137 12.40 4.83 -19.89
C VAL A 137 13.44 5.61 -19.10
N MET A 138 13.12 5.92 -17.85
CA MET A 138 13.99 6.68 -16.97
C MET A 138 14.11 5.99 -15.62
N VAL A 139 15.34 5.81 -15.14
CA VAL A 139 15.62 5.36 -13.78
C VAL A 139 16.05 6.56 -12.95
N LYS A 140 15.39 6.77 -11.80
CA LYS A 140 15.80 7.76 -10.81
C LYS A 140 16.28 7.06 -9.54
N ASN A 141 17.35 7.60 -8.97
CA ASN A 141 17.91 7.10 -7.71
C ASN A 141 17.08 7.52 -6.49
N SER A 142 17.54 7.13 -5.29
CA SER A 142 16.92 7.48 -4.01
C SER A 142 16.83 8.98 -3.72
N ALA A 143 17.64 9.80 -4.41
CA ALA A 143 17.55 11.26 -4.37
C ALA A 143 16.68 11.85 -5.51
N SER A 144 15.88 11.01 -6.18
CA SER A 144 15.05 11.36 -7.34
C SER A 144 15.83 11.94 -8.54
N ARG A 145 17.14 11.70 -8.62
CA ARG A 145 17.96 12.16 -9.75
C ARG A 145 17.99 11.09 -10.85
N PRO A 146 17.83 11.47 -12.13
CA PRO A 146 17.94 10.51 -13.22
C PRO A 146 19.36 9.96 -13.28
N VAL A 147 19.48 8.63 -13.33
CA VAL A 147 20.76 7.90 -13.43
C VAL A 147 20.85 7.06 -14.70
N PHE A 148 19.73 6.78 -15.34
CA PHE A 148 19.64 6.14 -16.64
C PHE A 148 18.44 6.70 -17.40
N GLN A 149 18.59 6.88 -18.71
CA GLN A 149 17.52 7.31 -19.60
C GLN A 149 17.73 6.67 -20.99
N GLN A 150 16.67 6.10 -21.54
CA GLN A 150 16.67 5.54 -22.88
C GLN A 150 15.31 5.76 -23.55
N THR A 151 15.30 6.23 -24.80
CA THR A 151 14.07 6.34 -25.59
C THR A 151 13.96 5.15 -26.53
N LEU A 152 12.81 4.48 -26.50
CA LEU A 152 12.49 3.30 -27.29
C LEU A 152 11.29 3.61 -28.19
N ALA A 153 11.27 3.05 -29.39
CA ALA A 153 10.09 3.10 -30.25
C ALA A 153 9.12 1.98 -29.86
N MET A 154 7.85 2.32 -29.60
CA MET A 154 6.80 1.36 -29.22
C MET A 154 6.63 0.26 -30.27
N PRO A 155 6.79 -1.02 -29.93
CA PRO A 155 6.47 -2.12 -30.84
C PRO A 155 4.96 -2.28 -31.01
N ALA A 156 4.54 -2.95 -32.10
CA ALA A 156 3.12 -3.12 -32.42
C ALA A 156 2.34 -3.94 -31.38
N ASP A 157 3.01 -4.82 -30.64
CA ASP A 157 2.44 -5.61 -29.54
C ASP A 157 2.43 -4.88 -28.19
N GLY A 158 3.00 -3.67 -28.14
CA GLY A 158 3.11 -2.83 -26.94
C GLY A 158 4.02 -3.38 -25.86
N VAL A 159 4.94 -4.30 -26.17
CA VAL A 159 5.90 -4.82 -25.19
C VAL A 159 7.26 -4.16 -25.40
N LEU A 160 7.82 -3.59 -24.34
CA LEU A 160 9.12 -2.92 -24.35
C LEU A 160 10.04 -3.59 -23.33
N GLU A 161 11.32 -3.67 -23.67
CA GLU A 161 12.37 -4.16 -22.79
C GLU A 161 13.55 -3.20 -22.79
N CYS A 162 14.20 -3.05 -21.64
CA CYS A 162 15.46 -2.30 -21.55
C CYS A 162 16.38 -2.88 -20.49
N THR A 163 17.68 -2.64 -20.65
CA THR A 163 18.69 -2.96 -19.64
C THR A 163 19.46 -1.70 -19.26
N GLY A 164 19.42 -1.34 -17.99
CA GLY A 164 20.16 -0.20 -17.44
C GLY A 164 21.24 -0.68 -16.47
N LYS A 165 22.46 -0.15 -16.57
CA LYS A 165 23.56 -0.49 -15.65
C LYS A 165 23.66 0.56 -14.54
N LEU A 166 23.54 0.12 -13.28
CA LEU A 166 23.80 0.95 -12.12
C LEU A 166 25.30 1.22 -11.99
N ARG A 167 25.67 2.36 -11.44
CA ARG A 167 27.06 2.68 -11.12
C ARG A 167 27.41 2.11 -9.75
N GLU A 168 28.67 1.75 -9.55
CA GLU A 168 29.18 1.35 -8.23
C GLU A 168 29.09 2.47 -7.19
N THR A 169 29.01 3.73 -7.65
CA THR A 169 28.89 4.93 -6.82
C THR A 169 27.46 5.43 -6.65
N ASP A 170 26.46 4.73 -7.21
CA ASP A 170 25.06 5.11 -6.99
C ASP A 170 24.68 4.91 -5.51
N PRO A 171 23.90 5.83 -4.92
CA PRO A 171 23.50 5.71 -3.52
C PRO A 171 22.58 4.51 -3.32
N THR A 172 22.61 3.94 -2.11
CA THR A 172 21.61 2.94 -1.71
C THR A 172 20.24 3.60 -1.47
N GLY A 173 19.20 2.76 -1.40
CA GLY A 173 17.81 3.14 -1.14
C GLY A 173 16.84 2.79 -2.27
N VAL A 174 15.69 3.45 -2.28
CA VAL A 174 14.59 3.17 -3.21
C VAL A 174 14.79 3.92 -4.52
N PHE A 175 14.80 3.20 -5.64
CA PHE A 175 14.89 3.74 -6.99
C PHE A 175 13.54 3.62 -7.68
N SER A 176 13.25 4.51 -8.62
CA SER A 176 12.09 4.38 -9.51
C SER A 176 12.54 4.08 -10.93
N LEU A 177 11.79 3.21 -11.60
CA LEU A 177 11.84 3.03 -13.05
C LEU A 177 10.51 3.49 -13.63
N GLU A 178 10.58 4.46 -14.53
CA GLU A 178 9.45 5.21 -15.05
C GLU A 178 9.40 5.10 -16.57
N ALA A 179 8.21 4.83 -17.12
CA ALA A 179 7.91 4.93 -18.54
C ALA A 179 7.16 6.23 -18.79
N VAL A 180 7.74 7.12 -19.60
CA VAL A 180 7.28 8.50 -19.80
C VAL A 180 7.12 8.79 -21.30
N LEU A 181 6.03 9.47 -21.66
CA LEU A 181 5.83 10.05 -22.98
C LEU A 181 6.18 11.54 -22.93
N PHE A 182 6.84 12.04 -23.98
CA PHE A 182 7.18 13.45 -24.13
C PHE A 182 7.91 14.06 -22.92
N PRO A 183 9.00 13.44 -22.42
CA PRO A 183 9.63 13.81 -21.14
C PRO A 183 10.09 15.28 -21.07
N ASP A 184 10.42 15.90 -22.21
CA ASP A 184 10.92 17.28 -22.31
C ASP A 184 9.83 18.31 -22.64
N LYS A 185 8.55 17.91 -22.64
CA LYS A 185 7.43 18.82 -22.92
C LYS A 185 6.65 19.16 -21.65
N PRO A 186 5.97 20.33 -21.61
CA PRO A 186 5.03 20.66 -20.54
C PRO A 186 3.97 19.58 -20.32
N ASP A 187 3.62 18.87 -21.40
CA ASP A 187 2.65 17.77 -21.42
C ASP A 187 3.30 16.39 -21.23
N SER A 188 4.40 16.31 -20.47
CA SER A 188 5.04 15.04 -20.11
C SER A 188 4.05 14.13 -19.37
N VAL A 189 3.94 12.88 -19.81
CA VAL A 189 2.97 11.91 -19.26
C VAL A 189 3.70 10.69 -18.73
N LEU A 190 3.64 10.47 -17.41
CA LEU A 190 4.03 9.20 -16.81
C LEU A 190 2.95 8.16 -17.09
N ILE A 191 3.28 7.13 -17.86
CA ILE A 191 2.33 6.06 -18.23
C ILE A 191 2.50 4.81 -17.37
N GLY A 192 3.63 4.66 -16.67
CA GLY A 192 3.83 3.57 -15.74
C GLY A 192 5.08 3.72 -14.91
N ARG A 193 5.10 3.09 -13.73
CA ARG A 193 6.21 3.16 -12.78
C ARG A 193 6.31 1.87 -11.98
N THR A 194 7.53 1.49 -11.65
CA THR A 194 7.81 0.53 -10.59
C THR A 194 8.91 1.04 -9.67
N LEU A 195 9.02 0.41 -8.50
CA LEU A 195 10.02 0.70 -7.49
C LEU A 195 10.90 -0.53 -7.30
N PHE A 196 12.20 -0.31 -7.16
CA PHE A 196 13.15 -1.34 -6.76
C PHE A 196 14.14 -0.75 -5.74
N ARG A 197 14.86 -1.61 -5.04
CA ARG A 197 15.85 -1.19 -4.04
C ARG A 197 17.26 -1.40 -4.56
N VAL A 198 18.14 -0.43 -4.32
CA VAL A 198 19.58 -0.59 -4.48
C VAL A 198 20.16 -0.65 -3.08
N GLU A 199 20.73 -1.77 -2.70
CA GLU A 199 21.26 -2.00 -1.36
C GLU A 199 22.60 -2.70 -1.48
N ASP A 200 23.51 -2.43 -0.56
CA ASP A 200 24.64 -3.33 -0.34
C ASP A 200 24.13 -4.52 0.49
N PHE A 201 23.60 -5.52 -0.20
CA PHE A 201 23.08 -6.73 0.45
C PHE A 201 23.91 -7.94 0.07
N GLN A 202 24.40 -8.67 1.08
CA GLN A 202 24.90 -10.02 0.88
C GLN A 202 23.70 -10.98 0.97
N PRO A 203 23.51 -11.92 0.03
CA PRO A 203 22.34 -12.78 0.03
C PRO A 203 22.39 -13.66 1.26
N ASP A 204 21.25 -13.90 1.88
CA ASP A 204 21.17 -14.87 2.97
C ASP A 204 21.64 -16.24 2.49
N ARG A 205 22.31 -16.99 3.36
CA ARG A 205 22.78 -18.34 3.04
C ARG A 205 21.90 -19.43 3.64
N MET A 206 20.95 -19.02 4.47
CA MET A 206 20.06 -19.87 5.24
C MET A 206 18.61 -19.40 5.10
N LYS A 207 17.67 -20.24 5.52
CA LYS A 207 16.25 -19.93 5.69
C LYS A 207 15.80 -20.54 7.00
N LEU A 208 15.06 -19.77 7.79
CA LEU A 208 14.46 -20.21 9.05
C LEU A 208 12.95 -20.31 8.87
N LYS A 209 12.38 -21.46 9.20
CA LYS A 209 10.93 -21.65 9.30
C LYS A 209 10.55 -21.84 10.76
N ALA A 210 9.40 -21.31 11.13
CA ALA A 210 8.75 -21.57 12.41
C ALA A 210 7.36 -22.14 12.18
N THR A 211 6.96 -23.09 13.02
CA THR A 211 5.60 -23.63 13.11
C THR A 211 5.13 -23.56 14.55
N LEU A 212 3.81 -23.43 14.74
CA LEU A 212 3.15 -23.45 16.04
C LEU A 212 2.20 -24.66 16.05
N PRO A 213 2.70 -25.88 16.32
CA PRO A 213 1.87 -27.09 16.25
C PRO A 213 0.64 -26.98 17.16
N GLY A 214 -0.55 -27.24 16.62
CA GLY A 214 -1.83 -27.12 17.34
C GLY A 214 -2.39 -25.70 17.44
N MET A 215 -1.79 -24.71 16.78
CA MET A 215 -2.41 -23.40 16.56
C MET A 215 -3.38 -23.49 15.36
N PRO A 216 -4.65 -23.09 15.50
CA PRO A 216 -5.58 -23.09 14.38
C PRO A 216 -5.26 -21.96 13.38
N GLU A 217 -5.65 -22.13 12.11
CA GLU A 217 -5.50 -21.08 11.08
C GLU A 217 -6.39 -19.86 11.36
N GLN A 218 -7.54 -20.09 12.01
CA GLN A 218 -8.48 -19.06 12.44
C GLN A 218 -8.88 -19.30 13.91
N GLY A 219 -9.08 -18.21 14.65
CA GLY A 219 -9.46 -18.26 16.06
C GLY A 219 -8.25 -18.28 17.00
N TRP A 220 -8.38 -19.00 18.11
CA TRP A 220 -7.41 -18.98 19.19
C TRP A 220 -7.14 -20.37 19.75
N ARG A 221 -6.04 -20.47 20.50
CA ARG A 221 -5.70 -21.67 21.26
C ARG A 221 -6.05 -21.47 22.74
N ALA A 222 -6.62 -22.49 23.36
CA ALA A 222 -6.92 -22.50 24.80
C ALA A 222 -5.91 -23.28 25.65
N ASP A 223 -5.20 -24.22 25.03
CA ASP A 223 -4.14 -24.96 25.70
C ASP A 223 -2.86 -24.10 25.82
N PRO A 224 -2.38 -23.80 27.04
CA PRO A 224 -1.19 -22.98 27.25
C PRO A 224 0.13 -23.70 26.93
N GLU A 225 0.11 -25.02 26.67
CA GLU A 225 1.27 -25.78 26.18
C GLU A 225 1.55 -25.52 24.71
N LEU A 226 2.04 -24.31 24.42
CA LEU A 226 2.40 -23.91 23.08
C LEU A 226 3.91 -23.73 22.96
N SER A 227 4.49 -24.43 21.98
CA SER A 227 5.89 -24.26 21.59
C SER A 227 6.00 -23.85 20.12
N ALA A 228 7.00 -23.04 19.83
CA ALA A 228 7.45 -22.82 18.46
C ALA A 228 8.48 -23.89 18.08
N VAL A 229 8.24 -24.57 16.96
CA VAL A 229 9.16 -25.55 16.38
C VAL A 229 9.82 -24.92 15.16
N LEU A 230 11.15 -24.95 15.14
CA LEU A 230 11.99 -24.31 14.15
C LEU A 230 12.63 -25.35 13.22
N ASP A 231 12.79 -24.96 11.95
CA ASP A 231 13.50 -25.70 10.91
C ASP A 231 14.45 -24.72 10.20
N LEU A 232 15.75 -24.90 10.43
CA LEU A 232 16.81 -24.06 9.90
C LEU A 232 17.63 -24.81 8.84
N GLN A 233 17.59 -24.31 7.62
CA GLN A 233 18.25 -24.92 6.47
C GLN A 233 19.11 -23.91 5.75
N THR A 234 20.14 -24.39 5.05
CA THR A 234 20.81 -23.61 4.00
C THR A 234 19.84 -23.35 2.85
N LEU A 235 20.08 -22.33 2.02
CA LEU A 235 19.27 -22.10 0.81
C LEU A 235 19.39 -23.24 -0.22
N PHE A 236 20.39 -24.12 -0.07
CA PHE A 236 20.58 -25.32 -0.90
C PHE A 236 19.89 -26.57 -0.33
N GLY A 237 19.17 -26.45 0.79
CA GLY A 237 18.33 -27.52 1.34
C GLY A 237 18.99 -28.41 2.39
N PHE A 238 20.28 -28.23 2.70
CA PHE A 238 20.94 -28.95 3.79
C PHE A 238 20.60 -28.35 5.16
N PRO A 239 20.49 -29.17 6.22
CA PRO A 239 20.40 -28.69 7.61
C PRO A 239 21.52 -27.71 7.96
N ALA A 240 21.16 -26.60 8.58
CA ALA A 240 22.12 -25.66 9.15
C ALA A 240 22.25 -25.93 10.66
N ALA A 241 23.04 -26.95 10.98
CA ALA A 241 23.27 -27.41 12.35
C ALA A 241 24.23 -26.48 13.15
N GLY A 242 24.11 -26.53 14.48
CA GLY A 242 25.00 -25.84 15.42
C GLY A 242 24.91 -24.31 15.39
N ARG A 243 23.82 -23.75 14.85
CA ARG A 243 23.63 -22.31 14.74
C ARG A 243 22.95 -21.78 15.98
N ARG A 244 23.43 -20.64 16.49
CA ARG A 244 22.77 -19.91 17.57
C ARG A 244 21.44 -19.37 17.05
N ILE A 245 20.37 -19.62 17.81
CA ILE A 245 19.03 -19.08 17.54
C ILE A 245 18.54 -18.38 18.79
N THR A 246 18.08 -17.14 18.66
CA THR A 246 17.44 -16.38 19.74
C THR A 246 15.93 -16.37 19.54
N GLY A 247 15.18 -16.36 20.65
CA GLY A 247 13.73 -16.34 20.64
C GLY A 247 13.16 -15.19 21.47
N LYS A 248 12.13 -14.54 20.96
CA LYS A 248 11.44 -13.41 21.62
C LYS A 248 9.94 -13.56 21.46
N LEU A 249 9.20 -13.26 22.52
CA LEU A 249 7.76 -13.26 22.54
C LEU A 249 7.25 -11.87 22.94
N THR A 250 6.47 -11.25 22.08
CA THR A 250 5.77 -9.99 22.38
C THR A 250 4.31 -10.30 22.64
N LEU A 251 3.78 -9.80 23.76
CA LEU A 251 2.39 -9.97 24.17
C LEU A 251 1.64 -8.64 24.11
N ALA A 252 0.41 -8.69 23.64
CA ALA A 252 -0.52 -7.58 23.61
C ALA A 252 -1.91 -8.07 24.06
N PRO A 253 -2.78 -7.18 24.57
CA PRO A 253 -4.19 -7.50 24.76
C PRO A 253 -4.80 -8.09 23.48
N ALA A 254 -5.64 -9.12 23.63
CA ALA A 254 -6.38 -9.66 22.51
C ALA A 254 -7.56 -8.74 22.16
N ASP A 255 -7.62 -8.28 20.91
CA ASP A 255 -8.79 -7.60 20.35
C ASP A 255 -9.54 -8.54 19.41
N PHE A 256 -10.86 -8.56 19.51
CA PHE A 256 -11.71 -9.49 18.78
C PHE A 256 -12.59 -8.73 17.79
N SER A 257 -12.33 -8.95 16.50
CA SER A 257 -13.24 -8.57 15.41
C SER A 257 -13.26 -9.67 14.37
N PHE A 258 -14.45 -9.97 13.85
CA PHE A 258 -14.66 -11.03 12.87
C PHE A 258 -15.38 -10.44 11.66
N PRO A 259 -14.82 -10.54 10.43
CA PRO A 259 -15.44 -10.01 9.22
C PRO A 259 -16.85 -10.56 8.97
N GLU A 260 -17.14 -11.78 9.42
CA GLU A 260 -18.45 -12.42 9.34
C GLU A 260 -19.50 -11.74 10.23
N TRP A 261 -19.07 -10.92 11.20
CA TRP A 261 -19.89 -10.28 12.23
C TRP A 261 -19.55 -8.79 12.45
N PRO A 262 -19.61 -7.93 11.41
CA PRO A 262 -19.09 -6.55 11.47
C PRO A 262 -19.90 -5.61 12.39
N GLY A 263 -21.11 -6.00 12.80
CA GLY A 263 -21.97 -5.23 13.71
C GLY A 263 -21.91 -5.70 15.17
N TYR A 264 -21.04 -6.65 15.51
CA TYR A 264 -20.97 -7.22 16.85
C TYR A 264 -19.71 -6.77 17.57
N THR A 265 -19.84 -6.52 18.88
CA THR A 265 -18.70 -6.34 19.77
C THR A 265 -18.50 -7.62 20.57
N PHE A 266 -17.25 -8.05 20.69
CA PHE A 266 -16.88 -9.26 21.42
C PHE A 266 -16.18 -8.86 22.71
N HIS A 267 -16.72 -9.34 23.83
CA HIS A 267 -16.16 -9.08 25.14
C HIS A 267 -15.45 -10.31 25.66
N ASP A 268 -14.18 -10.12 26.01
CA ASP A 268 -13.44 -11.07 26.80
C ASP A 268 -13.76 -10.90 28.28
N ARG A 269 -13.98 -12.02 28.98
CA ARG A 269 -14.22 -12.05 30.42
C ARG A 269 -12.94 -12.24 31.23
N ALA A 270 -11.82 -12.57 30.58
CA ALA A 270 -10.54 -12.70 31.27
C ALA A 270 -10.09 -11.33 31.81
N PRO A 271 -9.54 -11.25 33.04
CA PRO A 271 -9.13 -9.97 33.61
C PRO A 271 -8.01 -9.32 32.78
N ALA A 272 -8.27 -8.13 32.22
CA ALA A 272 -7.22 -7.33 31.58
C ALA A 272 -6.19 -6.77 32.59
N ASP A 273 -6.55 -6.74 33.88
CA ASP A 273 -6.04 -5.74 34.83
C ASP A 273 -4.82 -6.14 35.67
N LYS A 274 -3.98 -7.10 35.25
CA LYS A 274 -2.73 -7.36 36.03
C LYS A 274 -1.43 -7.53 35.26
N VAL A 275 -1.39 -7.71 33.93
CA VAL A 275 -0.11 -8.06 33.25
C VAL A 275 0.16 -7.30 31.94
N LEU A 276 -0.82 -6.68 31.30
CA LEU A 276 -0.69 -6.20 29.92
C LEU A 276 -0.80 -4.67 29.82
N GLN A 277 0.17 -3.95 30.40
CA GLN A 277 0.55 -2.69 29.76
C GLN A 277 1.08 -3.05 28.37
N ALA A 278 0.56 -2.43 27.32
CA ALA A 278 0.86 -2.77 25.93
C ALA A 278 2.37 -3.02 25.69
N GLY A 279 2.71 -4.11 24.99
CA GLY A 279 4.09 -4.38 24.56
C GLY A 279 4.98 -5.13 25.56
N HIS A 280 4.42 -5.95 26.45
CA HIS A 280 5.25 -6.79 27.32
C HIS A 280 6.06 -7.79 26.48
N GLU A 281 7.37 -7.68 26.58
CA GLU A 281 8.32 -8.49 25.85
C GLU A 281 8.97 -9.51 26.79
N LYS A 282 8.91 -10.78 26.39
CA LYS A 282 9.56 -11.89 27.07
C LYS A 282 10.66 -12.44 26.18
N ASN A 283 11.89 -12.34 26.65
CA ASN A 283 13.02 -13.03 26.03
C ASN A 283 12.91 -14.53 26.36
N LEU A 284 12.92 -15.38 25.33
CA LEU A 284 12.85 -16.84 25.48
C LEU A 284 14.23 -17.49 25.56
N GLY A 285 15.29 -16.68 25.50
CA GLY A 285 16.68 -17.10 25.55
C GLY A 285 17.22 -17.52 24.20
N GLU A 286 18.29 -18.32 24.25
CA GLU A 286 18.99 -18.81 23.07
C GLU A 286 19.05 -20.34 23.08
N ILE A 287 19.00 -20.93 21.89
CA ILE A 287 19.22 -22.37 21.65
C ILE A 287 20.26 -22.53 20.53
N GLN A 288 20.77 -23.75 20.37
CA GLN A 288 21.52 -24.15 19.18
C GLN A 288 20.68 -25.08 18.32
N SER A 289 20.73 -24.92 16.99
CA SER A 289 20.08 -25.85 16.07
C SER A 289 20.70 -27.25 16.15
N GLY A 290 19.84 -28.26 16.13
CA GLY A 290 20.23 -29.67 16.13
C GLY A 290 20.96 -30.07 14.84
N VAL A 291 21.41 -31.32 14.79
CA VAL A 291 22.08 -31.91 13.61
C VAL A 291 21.20 -31.90 12.35
N ASP A 292 19.89 -31.94 12.55
CA ASP A 292 18.84 -31.86 11.52
C ASP A 292 18.41 -30.41 11.22
N GLY A 293 19.00 -29.42 11.88
CA GLY A 293 18.63 -28.01 11.76
C GLY A 293 17.41 -27.64 12.62
N GLY A 294 16.91 -28.56 13.44
CA GLY A 294 15.74 -28.35 14.28
C GLY A 294 16.00 -27.49 15.52
N GLY A 295 14.96 -26.85 16.05
CA GLY A 295 15.00 -26.13 17.32
C GLY A 295 13.61 -25.98 17.94
N ARG A 296 13.53 -25.71 19.24
CA ARG A 296 12.24 -25.52 19.93
C ARG A 296 12.33 -24.45 21.01
N PHE A 297 11.35 -23.56 21.03
CA PHE A 297 11.10 -22.62 22.13
C PHE A 297 9.74 -22.91 22.76
N ASP A 298 9.71 -23.05 24.09
CA ASP A 298 8.47 -22.97 24.85
C ASP A 298 8.07 -21.49 24.97
N LEU A 299 6.85 -21.15 24.57
CA LEU A 299 6.36 -19.77 24.67
C LEU A 299 6.02 -19.41 26.13
N GLY A 300 5.77 -20.42 26.98
CA GLY A 300 5.50 -20.26 28.40
C GLY A 300 4.28 -19.40 28.65
N LEU A 301 3.17 -19.71 27.97
CA LEU A 301 1.87 -19.03 28.12
C LEU A 301 1.11 -19.51 29.37
N LYS A 302 1.52 -20.62 29.99
CA LYS A 302 0.91 -21.19 31.21
C LYS A 302 0.78 -20.22 32.38
N SER A 303 1.67 -19.24 32.47
CA SER A 303 1.68 -18.25 33.54
C SER A 303 0.74 -17.06 33.28
N LEU A 304 0.05 -17.02 32.14
CA LEU A 304 -0.82 -15.92 31.76
C LEU A 304 -2.27 -16.24 32.16
N ASP A 305 -2.86 -15.38 32.98
CA ASP A 305 -4.27 -15.42 33.36
C ASP A 305 -5.09 -14.38 32.57
N ALA A 306 -4.78 -14.24 31.28
CA ALA A 306 -5.36 -13.25 30.39
C ALA A 306 -5.36 -13.72 28.94
N SER A 307 -6.29 -13.20 28.15
CA SER A 307 -6.30 -13.40 26.70
C SER A 307 -5.32 -12.46 26.03
N VAL A 308 -4.45 -13.03 25.20
CA VAL A 308 -3.35 -12.29 24.58
C VAL A 308 -3.26 -12.57 23.09
N ALA A 309 -3.02 -11.51 22.33
CA ALA A 309 -2.36 -11.63 21.05
C ALA A 309 -0.85 -11.74 21.32
N PHE A 310 -0.20 -12.71 20.67
CA PHE A 310 1.24 -12.86 20.77
C PHE A 310 1.91 -12.85 19.40
N THR A 311 3.12 -12.32 19.37
CA THR A 311 4.06 -12.46 18.25
C THR A 311 5.31 -13.15 18.75
N PHE A 312 5.55 -14.37 18.28
CA PHE A 312 6.82 -15.06 18.43
C PHE A 312 7.74 -14.62 17.28
N ALA A 313 8.96 -14.23 17.61
CA ALA A 313 10.02 -13.96 16.65
C ALA A 313 11.25 -14.80 17.02
N ALA A 314 11.91 -15.35 16.00
CA ALA A 314 13.20 -16.03 16.17
C ALA A 314 14.19 -15.55 15.12
N GLU A 315 15.46 -15.45 15.53
CA GLU A 315 16.58 -15.10 14.67
C GLU A 315 17.66 -16.17 14.76
N ALA A 316 18.09 -16.72 13.62
CA ALA A 316 19.15 -17.71 13.54
C ALA A 316 20.40 -17.11 12.89
N PHE A 317 21.55 -17.25 13.54
CA PHE A 317 22.79 -16.57 13.16
C PHE A 317 23.71 -17.46 12.33
N GLU A 318 24.38 -16.88 11.33
CA GLU A 318 25.49 -17.52 10.62
C GLU A 318 26.67 -17.76 11.60
N LEU A 319 27.52 -18.75 11.31
CA LEU A 319 28.72 -19.01 12.13
C LEU A 319 29.69 -17.84 11.96
N ASP A 320 30.27 -17.40 13.07
CA ASP A 320 31.32 -16.38 13.09
C ASP A 320 30.94 -15.06 12.40
N SER A 321 29.63 -14.77 12.36
CA SER A 321 29.06 -13.59 11.72
C SER A 321 27.94 -13.00 12.58
N GLY A 322 27.77 -11.68 12.50
CA GLY A 322 26.60 -10.99 13.08
C GLY A 322 25.33 -11.15 12.24
N ARG A 323 25.39 -11.82 11.08
CA ARG A 323 24.26 -12.00 10.15
C ARG A 323 23.27 -13.03 10.68
N SER A 324 21.99 -12.77 10.48
CA SER A 324 20.91 -13.68 10.87
C SER A 324 19.79 -13.72 9.83
N VAL A 325 19.02 -14.79 9.89
CA VAL A 325 17.71 -14.90 9.23
C VAL A 325 16.63 -14.96 10.28
N ALA A 326 15.54 -14.23 10.06
CA ALA A 326 14.47 -14.08 11.04
C ALA A 326 13.15 -14.68 10.54
N VAL A 327 12.33 -15.14 11.47
CA VAL A 327 10.95 -15.55 11.21
C VAL A 327 10.05 -15.04 12.32
N SER A 328 8.80 -14.74 11.99
CA SER A 328 7.78 -14.45 13.00
C SER A 328 6.51 -15.26 12.77
N LYS A 329 5.82 -15.58 13.88
CA LYS A 329 4.49 -16.19 13.91
C LYS A 329 3.63 -15.46 14.90
N ARG A 330 2.37 -15.27 14.54
CA ARG A 330 1.36 -14.63 15.38
C ARG A 330 0.30 -15.65 15.77
N GLY A 331 -0.31 -15.41 16.92
CA GLY A 331 -1.46 -16.19 17.35
C GLY A 331 -2.22 -15.50 18.46
N LEU A 332 -3.40 -16.05 18.75
CA LEU A 332 -4.23 -15.67 19.88
C LEU A 332 -4.24 -16.82 20.88
N PHE A 333 -4.01 -16.49 22.14
CA PHE A 333 -4.16 -17.41 23.26
C PHE A 333 -5.23 -16.87 24.20
N LEU A 334 -6.25 -17.68 24.50
CA LEU A 334 -7.28 -17.35 25.47
C LEU A 334 -7.40 -18.52 26.46
N PRO A 335 -7.46 -18.29 27.77
CA PRO A 335 -7.76 -19.36 28.73
C PRO A 335 -9.19 -19.93 28.58
N LEU A 336 -10.01 -19.36 27.69
CA LEU A 336 -11.42 -19.70 27.47
C LEU A 336 -11.63 -20.28 26.07
N TRP A 337 -12.51 -21.28 25.96
CA TRP A 337 -12.93 -21.85 24.67
C TRP A 337 -14.00 -21.03 23.94
N HIS A 338 -14.61 -20.06 24.62
CA HIS A 338 -15.72 -19.26 24.10
C HIS A 338 -15.59 -17.80 24.56
N ILE A 339 -15.97 -16.86 23.68
CA ILE A 339 -16.10 -15.43 23.97
C ILE A 339 -17.58 -15.01 23.86
N LEU A 340 -17.99 -14.01 24.65
CA LEU A 340 -19.37 -13.52 24.61
C LEU A 340 -19.51 -12.48 23.50
N ARG A 341 -20.53 -12.66 22.65
CA ARG A 341 -20.98 -11.64 21.71
C ARG A 341 -21.99 -10.72 22.38
N VAL A 342 -21.86 -9.41 22.16
CA VAL A 342 -22.84 -8.40 22.57
C VAL A 342 -23.25 -7.62 21.31
N LEU A 343 -24.55 -7.33 21.21
CA LEU A 343 -25.15 -6.53 20.14
C LEU A 343 -24.75 -5.06 20.26
#